data_AF-A0A8T0FRP9-F1
#
_entry.id   AF-A0A8T0FRP9-F1
#
_cell.length_a   1.000
_cell.length_b   1.000
_cell.length_c   1.000
_cell.angle_alpha   90.00
_cell.angle_beta   90.00
_cell.angle_gamma   90.00
#
_symmetry.space_group_name_H-M   'P 1'
#
loop_
_entity.id
_entity.type
_entity.pdbx_description
1 polymer ?
#
loop_
_entity_poly.entity_id
_entity_poly.type
_entity_poly.pdbx_seq_one_letter_code
_entity_poly.pdbx_strand_id
1 'polypeptide(L)'
;MADKIVEMQPKGEQLAIVQKDSSDVEKHLAKITSLGNQIASMRMERRSRSPKPFQKNRSRSEFFDLPTTEIDPETFVTRSLLEELRPITSKTTRRQKIFVHKDLRSCSHVFVRVNRVKKALEPPYEGPYPVLGRSEKYCEGQEYKHISGYAKTS
;
A
#
# COMPACT_ATOMS: atom_id res chain seq x y z
N MET A 1 1.45 39.28 -67.75
CA MET A 1 1.01 37.88 -67.98
C MET A 1 0.81 37.29 -66.61
N ALA A 2 -0.43 37.00 -66.22
CA ALA A 2 -0.79 36.57 -64.87
C ALA A 2 -0.82 35.04 -64.79
N ASP A 3 -0.16 34.48 -63.78
CA ASP A 3 -0.06 33.03 -63.58
C ASP A 3 -1.38 32.45 -63.02
N LYS A 4 -1.74 31.29 -63.57
CA LYS A 4 -2.98 30.55 -63.34
C LYS A 4 -2.98 29.90 -61.94
N ILE A 5 -4.06 30.10 -61.18
CA ILE A 5 -4.34 29.37 -59.94
C ILE A 5 -4.84 27.97 -60.32
N VAL A 6 -4.16 26.91 -59.85
CA VAL A 6 -4.60 25.52 -59.99
C VAL A 6 -5.51 25.17 -58.83
N GLU A 7 -6.77 24.92 -59.16
CA GLU A 7 -7.82 24.46 -58.25
C GLU A 7 -7.57 22.99 -57.85
N MET A 8 -7.25 22.75 -56.57
CA MET A 8 -7.09 21.39 -56.03
C MET A 8 -8.44 20.87 -55.51
N GLN A 9 -9.01 19.90 -56.22
CA GLN A 9 -10.19 19.14 -55.79
C GLN A 9 -9.83 18.18 -54.63
N PRO A 10 -10.65 18.06 -53.56
CA PRO A 10 -10.35 17.17 -52.45
C PRO A 10 -10.61 15.70 -52.82
N LYS A 11 -9.62 14.83 -52.55
CA LYS A 11 -9.71 13.38 -52.75
C LYS A 11 -10.70 12.77 -51.75
N GLY A 12 -11.68 12.02 -52.27
CA GLY A 12 -12.74 11.39 -51.48
C GLY A 12 -12.23 10.39 -50.44
N GLU A 13 -12.83 10.46 -49.26
CA GLU A 13 -12.72 9.46 -48.20
C GLU A 13 -13.58 8.24 -48.56
N GLN A 14 -12.98 7.06 -48.68
CA GLN A 14 -13.72 5.80 -48.67
C GLN A 14 -13.57 5.16 -47.29
N LEU A 15 -14.62 5.24 -46.48
CA LEU A 15 -14.71 4.55 -45.19
C LEU A 15 -15.03 3.07 -45.42
N ALA A 16 -14.05 2.18 -45.18
CA ALA A 16 -14.25 0.74 -45.20
C ALA A 16 -15.11 0.32 -43.99
N ILE A 17 -16.36 -0.09 -44.24
CA ILE A 17 -17.21 -0.70 -43.22
C ILE A 17 -16.69 -2.13 -42.99
N VAL A 18 -16.01 -2.35 -41.88
CA VAL A 18 -15.63 -3.69 -41.41
C VAL A 18 -16.90 -4.42 -40.98
N GLN A 19 -17.41 -5.29 -41.84
CA GLN A 19 -18.45 -6.26 -41.46
C GLN A 19 -17.81 -7.27 -40.49
N LYS A 20 -18.05 -7.11 -39.18
CA LYS A 20 -17.68 -8.13 -38.19
C LYS A 20 -18.66 -9.29 -38.32
N ASP A 21 -18.14 -10.48 -38.59
CA ASP A 21 -18.92 -11.70 -38.77
C ASP A 21 -19.85 -11.94 -37.57
N SER A 22 -21.15 -12.11 -37.85
CA SER A 22 -22.23 -12.29 -36.86
C SER A 22 -21.94 -13.40 -35.83
N SER A 23 -21.13 -14.40 -36.20
CA SER A 23 -20.76 -15.52 -35.34
C SER A 23 -19.93 -15.13 -34.12
N ASP A 24 -19.12 -14.07 -34.19
CA ASP A 24 -18.30 -13.64 -33.06
C ASP A 24 -19.12 -12.85 -32.05
N VAL A 25 -20.09 -12.06 -32.54
CA VAL A 25 -21.04 -11.35 -31.68
C VAL A 25 -21.87 -12.35 -30.86
N GLU A 26 -22.32 -13.43 -31.48
CA GLU A 26 -23.12 -14.47 -30.81
C GLU A 26 -22.32 -15.24 -29.76
N LYS A 27 -21.05 -15.58 -30.06
CA LYS A 27 -20.13 -16.18 -29.07
C LYS A 27 -19.90 -15.25 -27.87
N HIS A 28 -19.71 -13.96 -28.10
CA HIS A 28 -19.56 -12.98 -27.03
C HIS A 28 -20.83 -12.86 -26.18
N LEU A 29 -22.01 -12.86 -26.82
CA LEU A 29 -23.29 -12.81 -26.13
C LEU A 29 -23.51 -14.05 -25.25
N ALA A 30 -23.20 -15.25 -25.75
CA ALA A 30 -23.26 -16.49 -24.98
C ALA A 30 -22.34 -16.44 -23.74
N LYS A 31 -21.15 -15.85 -23.89
CA LYS A 31 -20.18 -15.68 -22.78
C LYS A 31 -20.68 -14.70 -21.72
N ILE A 32 -21.32 -13.61 -22.13
CA ILE A 32 -21.93 -12.62 -21.22
C ILE A 32 -23.06 -13.27 -20.42
N THR A 33 -23.94 -14.03 -21.08
CA THR A 33 -25.06 -14.73 -20.43
C THR A 33 -24.55 -15.78 -19.42
N SER A 34 -23.55 -16.56 -19.80
CA SER A 34 -22.92 -17.56 -18.91
C SER A 34 -22.31 -16.92 -17.66
N LEU A 35 -21.58 -15.81 -17.81
CA LEU A 35 -21.04 -15.05 -16.68
C LEU A 35 -22.13 -14.45 -15.79
N GLY A 36 -23.20 -13.91 -16.38
CA GLY A 36 -24.36 -13.40 -15.65
C GLY A 36 -25.00 -14.48 -14.76
N ASN A 37 -25.16 -15.68 -15.30
CA ASN A 37 -25.68 -16.83 -14.56
C ASN A 37 -24.72 -17.25 -13.43
N GLN A 38 -23.41 -17.26 -13.66
CA GLN A 38 -22.42 -17.58 -12.63
C GLN A 38 -22.45 -16.57 -11.47
N ILE A 39 -22.57 -15.27 -11.77
CA ILE A 39 -22.67 -14.19 -10.77
C ILE A 39 -23.97 -14.30 -9.96
N ALA A 40 -25.10 -14.61 -10.63
CA ALA A 40 -26.38 -14.81 -9.97
C ALA A 40 -26.32 -15.98 -8.97
N SER A 41 -25.70 -17.10 -9.37
CA SER A 41 -25.48 -18.27 -8.50
C SER A 41 -24.56 -17.94 -7.30
N MET A 42 -23.46 -17.22 -7.52
CA MET A 42 -22.59 -16.78 -6.42
C MET A 42 -23.27 -15.80 -5.45
N ARG A 43 -24.26 -15.02 -5.91
CA ARG A 43 -24.97 -14.02 -5.09
C ARG A 43 -25.97 -14.68 -4.13
N MET A 44 -26.55 -15.81 -4.50
CA MET A 44 -27.46 -16.58 -3.63
C MET A 44 -26.69 -17.32 -2.52
N GLU A 45 -25.48 -17.82 -2.81
CA GLU A 45 -24.57 -18.45 -1.83
C GLU A 45 -24.09 -17.48 -0.73
N ARG A 46 -24.06 -16.18 -1.01
CA ARG A 46 -23.72 -15.15 -0.02
C ARG A 46 -24.90 -14.75 0.87
N ARG A 47 -26.14 -15.05 0.49
CA ARG A 47 -27.36 -14.76 1.27
C ARG A 47 -27.67 -15.85 2.31
N SER A 48 -27.15 -17.06 2.14
CA SER A 48 -27.29 -18.16 3.12
C SER A 48 -26.30 -18.06 4.29
N ARG A 49 -25.26 -17.21 4.19
CA ARG A 49 -24.40 -16.87 5.32
C ARG A 49 -25.15 -15.86 6.18
N SER A 50 -25.79 -16.35 7.23
CA SER A 50 -26.29 -15.49 8.30
C SER A 50 -25.21 -14.49 8.71
N PRO A 51 -25.55 -13.22 8.98
CA PRO A 51 -24.61 -12.29 9.58
C PRO A 51 -24.04 -12.98 10.82
N LYS A 52 -22.73 -13.24 10.84
CA LYS A 52 -22.10 -13.71 12.06
C LYS A 52 -22.47 -12.69 13.14
N PRO A 53 -23.03 -13.11 14.28
CA PRO A 53 -23.32 -12.17 15.34
C PRO A 53 -22.04 -11.39 15.62
N PHE A 54 -22.16 -10.07 15.75
CA PHE A 54 -21.05 -9.23 16.15
C PHE A 54 -20.48 -9.83 17.43
N GLN A 55 -19.30 -10.47 17.32
CA GLN A 55 -18.58 -10.89 18.50
C GLN A 55 -18.20 -9.58 19.18
N LYS A 56 -18.93 -9.24 20.24
CA LYS A 56 -18.59 -8.13 21.12
C LYS A 56 -17.12 -8.32 21.47
N ASN A 57 -16.28 -7.40 21.01
CA ASN A 57 -14.87 -7.40 21.36
C ASN A 57 -14.83 -7.38 22.89
N ARG A 58 -14.34 -8.48 23.50
CA ARG A 58 -14.20 -8.57 24.96
C ARG A 58 -13.43 -7.35 25.44
N SER A 59 -13.94 -6.70 26.47
CA SER A 59 -13.26 -5.56 27.07
C SER A 59 -11.92 -6.01 27.68
N ARG A 60 -10.95 -5.11 27.78
CA ARG A 60 -9.61 -5.43 28.33
C ARG A 60 -9.68 -6.01 29.76
N SER A 61 -10.74 -5.68 30.52
CA SER A 61 -11.02 -6.20 31.86
C SER A 61 -11.47 -7.67 31.87
N GLU A 62 -12.23 -8.11 30.86
CA GLU A 62 -12.65 -9.53 30.70
C GLU A 62 -11.49 -10.44 30.23
N PHE A 63 -10.30 -9.88 30.03
CA PHE A 63 -9.10 -10.66 29.72
C PHE A 63 -8.47 -11.28 30.97
N PHE A 64 -8.80 -10.75 32.15
CA PHE A 64 -8.24 -11.14 33.43
C PHE A 64 -9.29 -11.80 34.33
N ASP A 65 -10.30 -12.45 33.75
CA ASP A 65 -11.16 -13.34 34.51
C ASP A 65 -10.25 -14.33 35.26
N LEU A 66 -10.28 -14.24 36.60
CA LEU A 66 -9.54 -15.14 37.48
C LEU A 66 -9.91 -16.57 37.08
N PRO A 67 -8.96 -17.43 36.70
CA PRO A 67 -9.29 -18.81 36.35
C PRO A 67 -9.89 -19.46 37.60
N THR A 68 -11.18 -19.76 37.55
CA THR A 68 -11.86 -20.53 38.61
C THR A 68 -11.58 -22.03 38.46
N THR A 69 -10.73 -22.42 37.52
CA THR A 69 -10.35 -23.81 37.28
C THR A 69 -8.94 -24.05 37.80
N GLU A 70 -8.80 -25.11 38.59
CA GLU A 70 -7.52 -25.64 39.05
C GLU A 70 -6.52 -25.63 37.90
N ILE A 71 -5.38 -24.99 38.15
CA ILE A 71 -4.31 -24.85 37.17
C ILE A 71 -3.75 -26.26 36.95
N ASP A 72 -4.12 -26.88 35.83
CA ASP A 72 -3.61 -28.19 35.44
C ASP A 72 -2.08 -28.10 35.23
N PRO A 73 -1.28 -28.86 36.00
CA PRO A 73 0.18 -28.76 35.96
C PRO A 73 0.77 -29.14 34.59
N GLU A 74 0.03 -29.90 33.77
CA GLU A 74 0.45 -30.30 32.42
C GLU A 74 0.28 -29.17 31.39
N THR A 75 -0.58 -28.18 31.64
CA THR A 75 -0.79 -27.03 30.76
C THR A 75 -0.14 -25.75 31.28
N PHE A 76 0.35 -25.76 32.52
CA PHE A 76 1.00 -24.61 33.14
C PHE A 76 2.46 -24.46 32.71
N VAL A 77 2.71 -23.44 31.89
CA VAL A 77 4.07 -23.09 31.47
C VAL A 77 4.80 -22.37 32.61
N THR A 78 5.84 -23.00 33.15
CA THR A 78 6.68 -22.43 34.21
C THR A 78 7.68 -21.42 33.67
N ARG A 79 8.14 -20.49 34.52
CA ARG A 79 9.19 -19.51 34.18
C ARG A 79 10.48 -20.17 33.74
N SER A 80 10.86 -21.28 34.38
CA SER A 80 12.04 -22.08 34.03
C SER A 80 11.94 -22.66 32.62
N LEU A 81 10.77 -23.19 32.22
CA LEU A 81 10.55 -23.68 30.85
C LEU A 81 10.69 -22.56 29.80
N LEU A 82 10.18 -21.36 30.08
CA LEU A 82 10.35 -20.20 29.19
C LEU A 82 11.79 -19.72 29.09
N GLU A 83 12.59 -19.88 30.16
CA GLU A 83 14.02 -19.57 30.15
C GLU A 83 14.84 -20.54 29.31
N GLU A 84 14.41 -21.79 29.18
CA GLU A 84 15.01 -22.77 28.27
C GLU A 84 14.69 -22.46 26.81
N LEU A 85 13.48 -21.94 26.54
CA LEU A 85 13.03 -21.51 25.20
C LEU A 85 13.61 -20.16 24.76
N ARG A 86 14.68 -19.68 25.42
CA ARG A 86 15.29 -18.39 25.10
C ARG A 86 15.59 -18.30 23.60
N PRO A 87 15.12 -17.24 22.91
CA PRO A 87 15.36 -17.10 21.48
C PRO A 87 16.86 -17.07 21.23
N ILE A 88 17.34 -18.03 20.43
CA ILE A 88 18.74 -18.10 20.03
C ILE A 88 19.06 -16.79 19.31
N THR A 89 20.08 -16.08 19.80
CA THR A 89 20.58 -14.87 19.16
C THR A 89 20.89 -15.19 17.70
N SER A 90 20.08 -14.67 16.77
CA SER A 90 20.27 -14.94 15.35
C SER A 90 21.66 -14.44 14.94
N LYS A 91 22.52 -15.31 14.39
CA LYS A 91 23.88 -14.95 13.93
C LYS A 91 23.90 -13.93 12.77
N THR A 92 22.73 -13.49 12.31
CA THR A 92 22.60 -12.45 11.29
C THR A 92 22.70 -11.07 11.95
N THR A 93 23.92 -10.67 12.30
CA THR A 93 24.31 -9.28 12.06
C THR A 93 24.67 -9.20 10.58
N ARG A 94 23.66 -9.27 9.70
CA ARG A 94 23.86 -8.72 8.36
C ARG A 94 24.15 -7.26 8.64
N ARG A 95 25.37 -6.79 8.34
CA ARG A 95 25.68 -5.36 8.30
C ARG A 95 24.73 -4.76 7.27
N GLN A 96 23.55 -4.36 7.70
CA GLN A 96 22.51 -3.91 6.80
C GLN A 96 23.06 -2.66 6.12
N LYS A 97 23.32 -2.78 4.81
CA LYS A 97 23.67 -1.62 4.00
C LYS A 97 22.44 -0.73 4.00
N ILE A 98 22.50 0.35 4.79
CA ILE A 98 21.42 1.33 4.85
C ILE A 98 21.23 1.87 3.44
N PHE A 99 19.99 1.77 2.95
CA PHE A 99 19.62 2.34 1.66
C PHE A 99 19.70 3.87 1.76
N VAL A 100 20.48 4.48 0.87
CA VAL A 100 20.63 5.93 0.77
C VAL A 100 20.25 6.35 -0.65
N HIS A 101 19.35 7.32 -0.75
CA HIS A 101 18.94 7.85 -2.06
C HIS A 101 20.06 8.67 -2.69
N LYS A 102 20.23 8.58 -4.01
CA LYS A 102 21.30 9.28 -4.75
C LYS A 102 21.18 10.80 -4.59
N ASP A 103 19.95 11.30 -4.61
CA ASP A 103 19.66 12.73 -4.54
C ASP A 103 19.86 13.32 -3.15
N LEU A 104 20.13 12.51 -2.13
CA LEU A 104 20.48 13.03 -0.81
C LEU A 104 21.75 13.90 -0.88
N ARG A 105 22.65 13.61 -1.83
CA ARG A 105 23.87 14.39 -2.05
C ARG A 105 23.63 15.73 -2.75
N SER A 106 22.59 15.83 -3.58
CA SER A 106 22.30 17.01 -4.42
C SER A 106 21.08 17.82 -3.98
N CYS A 107 20.28 17.32 -3.02
CA CYS A 107 19.07 17.97 -2.58
C CYS A 107 19.33 19.38 -1.99
N SER A 108 18.46 20.33 -2.33
CA SER A 108 18.48 21.70 -1.82
C SER A 108 17.57 21.87 -0.59
N HIS A 109 16.45 21.15 -0.55
CA HIS A 109 15.47 21.20 0.51
C HIS A 109 15.10 19.80 1.01
N VAL A 110 14.78 19.69 2.29
CA VAL A 110 14.36 18.43 2.93
C VAL A 110 13.09 18.61 3.76
N PHE A 111 12.27 17.56 3.80
CA PHE A 111 11.12 17.46 4.69
C PHE A 111 11.51 16.71 5.96
N VAL A 112 11.18 17.27 7.12
CA VAL A 112 11.63 16.75 8.42
C VAL A 112 10.48 16.06 9.14
N ARG A 113 10.70 14.83 9.59
CA ARG A 113 9.69 14.12 10.39
C ARG A 113 9.70 14.66 11.81
N VAL A 114 8.53 15.05 12.28
CA VAL A 114 8.36 15.53 13.66
C VAL A 114 7.97 14.36 14.56
N ASN A 115 8.82 14.03 15.52
CA ASN A 115 8.58 12.96 16.50
C ASN A 115 7.94 13.50 17.79
N ARG A 116 6.90 14.33 17.66
CA ARG A 116 6.06 14.78 18.79
C ARG A 116 4.67 14.16 18.67
N VAL A 117 3.94 14.10 19.78
CA VAL A 117 2.51 13.72 19.75
C VAL A 117 1.78 14.77 18.93
N LYS A 118 1.22 14.37 17.79
CA LYS A 118 0.60 15.28 16.82
C LYS A 118 -0.89 15.43 17.09
N LYS A 119 -1.46 16.55 16.65
CA LYS A 119 -2.91 16.71 16.61
C LYS A 119 -3.49 15.83 15.50
N ALA A 120 -4.79 15.54 15.60
CA ALA A 120 -5.49 14.86 14.51
C ALA A 120 -5.31 15.64 13.20
N LEU A 121 -5.03 14.92 12.10
CA LEU A 121 -4.84 15.45 10.75
C LEU A 121 -3.58 16.30 10.51
N GLU A 122 -2.64 16.34 11.46
CA GLU A 122 -1.37 17.04 11.26
C GLU A 122 -0.40 16.20 10.39
N PRO A 123 0.18 16.75 9.31
CA PRO A 123 1.03 15.99 8.39
C PRO A 123 2.30 15.50 9.10
N PRO A 124 2.78 14.26 8.86
CA PRO A 124 3.91 13.69 9.61
C PRO A 124 5.24 14.41 9.38
N TYR A 125 5.38 15.12 8.27
CA TYR A 125 6.56 15.90 7.91
C TYR A 125 6.23 17.39 7.88
N GLU A 126 7.19 18.21 8.30
CA GLU A 126 7.14 19.66 8.19
C GLU A 126 8.12 20.14 7.12
N GLY A 127 7.71 21.21 6.43
CA GLY A 127 8.52 22.16 5.65
C GLY A 127 9.36 21.58 4.50
N PRO A 128 9.63 22.36 3.45
CA PRO A 128 10.90 22.26 2.76
C PRO A 128 11.94 23.13 3.48
N TYR A 129 12.83 22.52 4.26
CA TYR A 129 13.90 23.23 4.95
C TYR A 129 15.18 23.25 4.12
N PRO A 130 15.91 24.39 4.05
CA PRO A 130 17.17 24.46 3.32
C PRO A 130 18.25 23.60 3.97
N VAL A 131 19.01 22.86 3.16
CA VAL A 131 20.13 22.03 3.61
C VAL A 131 21.39 22.89 3.78
N LEU A 132 21.93 22.94 5.00
CA LEU A 132 23.15 23.69 5.37
C LEU A 132 24.41 22.81 5.36
N GLY A 133 24.27 21.56 5.81
CA GLY A 133 25.36 20.60 5.91
C GLY A 133 24.96 19.24 5.32
N ARG A 134 25.93 18.48 4.80
CA ARG A 134 25.67 17.19 4.15
C ARG A 134 26.63 16.12 4.66
N SER A 135 26.06 14.97 5.00
CA SER A 135 26.78 13.75 5.33
C SER A 135 26.34 12.61 4.41
N GLU A 136 27.03 11.48 4.46
CA GLU A 136 26.71 10.33 3.59
C GLU A 136 25.27 9.82 3.76
N LYS A 137 24.68 10.00 4.96
CA LYS A 137 23.37 9.43 5.33
C LYS A 137 22.35 10.45 5.82
N TYR A 138 22.75 11.70 6.03
CA TYR A 138 21.90 12.73 6.63
C TYR A 138 22.23 14.13 6.10
N CYS A 139 21.24 15.00 6.20
CA CYS A 139 21.34 16.42 5.89
C CYS A 139 21.13 17.22 7.18
N GLU A 140 21.86 18.32 7.32
CA GLU A 140 21.74 19.25 8.43
C GLU A 140 20.93 20.46 7.95
N GLY A 141 19.89 20.83 8.69
CA GLY A 141 19.05 21.99 8.39
C GLY A 141 19.12 23.02 9.52
N GLN A 142 18.71 24.24 9.22
CA GLN A 142 18.47 25.26 10.25
C GLN A 142 17.33 24.75 11.14
N GLU A 143 17.57 24.71 12.46
CA GLU A 143 16.67 24.24 13.54
C GLU A 143 16.73 22.75 13.96
N TYR A 144 17.38 21.85 13.21
CA TYR A 144 17.51 20.45 13.62
C TYR A 144 18.91 19.90 13.35
N LYS A 145 19.75 19.87 14.40
CA LYS A 145 21.18 19.51 14.32
C LYS A 145 21.44 18.01 14.02
N HIS A 146 20.43 17.14 14.11
CA HIS A 146 20.56 15.71 13.83
C HIS A 146 19.27 15.14 13.23
N ILE A 147 19.09 15.25 11.91
CA ILE A 147 17.92 14.68 11.22
C ILE A 147 18.36 13.45 10.43
N SER A 148 17.81 12.27 10.76
CA SER A 148 17.71 11.18 9.78
C SER A 148 16.58 11.50 8.81
N GLY A 149 16.88 12.34 7.82
CA GLY A 149 15.91 12.78 6.81
C GLY A 149 15.67 11.71 5.75
N TYR A 150 14.41 11.37 5.48
CA TYR A 150 14.03 10.64 4.28
C TYR A 150 13.73 11.66 3.17
N ALA A 151 14.58 11.74 2.15
CA ALA A 151 14.29 12.54 0.96
C ALA A 151 13.08 11.90 0.23
N LYS A 152 11.93 12.57 0.25
CA LYS A 152 10.81 12.25 -0.63
C LYS A 152 10.96 13.07 -1.90
N THR A 153 11.12 12.40 -3.03
CA THR A 153 11.00 13.00 -4.36
C THR A 153 9.51 13.05 -4.73
N SER A 154 9.07 14.22 -5.18
CA SER A 154 7.78 14.41 -5.86
C SER A 154 7.78 13.73 -7.23
#